data_AF-A0A8C6RC18-F1
#
_entry.id   AF-A0A8C6RC18-F1
#
_cell.length_a   1.000
_cell.length_b   1.000
_cell.length_c   1.000
_cell.angle_alpha   90.00
_cell.angle_beta   90.00
_cell.angle_gamma   90.00
#
_symmetry.space_group_name_H-M   'P 1'
#
loop_
_entity.id
_entity.type
_entity.pdbx_description
1 polymer ?
#
loop_
_entity_poly.entity_id
_entity_poly.type
_entity_poly.pdbx_seq_one_letter_code
_entity_poly.pdbx_strand_id
1 'polypeptide(L)'
;SHDSLPERTVIQLDSSPRFVVLFNPLEQERLSVVSVLVNSPQVHVLSEEGQPLSVQISAHWSSATDMVPDVYQVSIPIRLPALGLGVLQLQQGLDGPYTLPSSVRIYPNGLKPSISRHTVFPVRIMDSSTSDFAISNHYMQVWFSGRTGLLKSIRRVDEEQEQQVDMRFLIYGTRMSKDKSGAYLFLPDGKAKPYVPKKPPVLRVTEGPFFSEVVAYYEHFHQVVRLYNLPGVEGLSLDMSFLVDIRDYVNKELALRIHTDIDSQATFFTDLNGFQVQPRRYLKKLPLQANFYPMPVMAYIQDTQKRLTLHTAQALGVSSLSDGQLEVILDRRLMQDDNRGLGQGLKDNKITCNRFRLLLERRTMGSEVQDDHSTSYPSLLSHLTSMYLNTPLLALPVATRQLPGPALRSFHPLASTLPCDFHLVNLRTLSAEDNMPSADAALILHRKGFDCGLEAKNLGFNCTTSQGKVSLGSLFYHLDVGFLQPTSLTLLYPLASPSNSTDIYLDPMEIATFRLRLG
;
A
#
# COMPACT_ATOMS: atom_id res chain seq x y z
N SER A 1 16.69 -15.32 6.89
CA SER A 1 18.02 -14.70 7.09
C SER A 1 17.82 -13.19 7.21
N HIS A 2 18.73 -12.45 7.86
CA HIS A 2 18.68 -10.97 7.88
C HIS A 2 18.91 -10.34 6.48
N ASP A 3 19.36 -11.15 5.51
CA ASP A 3 19.66 -10.71 4.13
C ASP A 3 18.63 -11.19 3.08
N SER A 4 17.59 -11.89 3.50
CA SER A 4 16.54 -12.41 2.62
C SER A 4 15.21 -11.72 2.90
N LEU A 5 14.37 -11.56 1.88
CA LEU A 5 12.97 -11.16 2.09
C LEU A 5 12.26 -12.20 2.98
N PRO A 6 11.22 -11.79 3.73
CA PRO A 6 10.37 -12.74 4.45
C PRO A 6 9.75 -13.76 3.48
N GLU A 7 9.87 -15.04 3.80
CA GLU A 7 9.19 -16.11 3.08
C GLU A 7 7.82 -16.36 3.69
N ARG A 8 6.81 -16.59 2.84
CA ARG A 8 5.47 -16.96 3.30
C ARG A 8 5.41 -18.45 3.60
N THR A 9 4.84 -18.81 4.74
CA THR A 9 4.60 -20.20 5.11
C THR A 9 3.60 -20.85 4.16
N VAL A 10 3.95 -22.04 3.64
CA VAL A 10 3.02 -22.88 2.88
C VAL A 10 2.15 -23.70 3.84
N ILE A 11 0.85 -23.46 3.82
CA ILE A 11 -0.13 -24.20 4.60
C ILE A 11 -0.29 -25.59 3.96
N GLN A 12 0.17 -26.61 4.66
CA GLN A 12 -0.03 -28.00 4.28
C GLN A 12 -1.50 -28.38 4.53
N LEU A 13 -2.25 -28.58 3.45
CA LEU A 13 -3.60 -29.11 3.48
C LEU A 13 -3.52 -30.64 3.51
N ASP A 14 -4.33 -31.24 4.40
CA ASP A 14 -4.52 -32.68 4.54
C ASP A 14 -6.01 -32.95 4.83
N SER A 15 -6.35 -34.14 5.35
CA SER A 15 -7.74 -34.48 5.70
C SER A 15 -8.30 -33.63 6.85
N SER A 16 -7.45 -32.97 7.63
CA SER A 16 -7.86 -32.12 8.75
C SER A 16 -7.92 -30.63 8.34
N PRO A 17 -8.89 -29.88 8.87
CA PRO A 17 -8.97 -28.46 8.59
C PRO A 17 -7.80 -27.67 9.17
N ARG A 18 -7.30 -26.72 8.38
CA ARG A 18 -6.32 -25.71 8.78
C ARG A 18 -7.03 -24.40 9.05
N PHE A 19 -6.64 -23.69 10.09
CA PHE A 19 -7.25 -22.40 10.44
C PHE A 19 -6.28 -21.26 10.15
N VAL A 20 -6.83 -20.14 9.68
CA VAL A 20 -6.10 -18.88 9.51
C VAL A 20 -6.88 -17.80 10.25
N VAL A 21 -6.24 -17.17 11.22
CA VAL A 21 -6.80 -15.99 11.91
C VAL A 21 -6.36 -14.76 11.15
N LEU A 22 -7.29 -13.85 10.90
CA LEU A 22 -7.05 -12.59 10.22
C LEU A 22 -7.25 -11.45 11.20
N PHE A 23 -6.35 -10.47 11.22
CA PHE A 23 -6.49 -9.29 12.06
C PHE A 23 -6.58 -8.03 11.21
N ASN A 24 -7.62 -7.23 11.46
CA ASN A 24 -7.73 -5.88 10.92
C ASN A 24 -7.28 -4.87 11.98
N PRO A 25 -6.08 -4.28 11.84
CA PRO A 25 -5.55 -3.31 12.81
C PRO A 25 -6.16 -1.91 12.67
N LEU A 26 -7.09 -1.69 11.73
CA LEU A 26 -7.69 -0.38 11.48
C LEU A 26 -9.04 -0.23 12.19
N GLU A 27 -9.34 1.01 12.57
CA GLU A 27 -10.57 1.49 13.19
C GLU A 27 -11.81 1.51 12.27
N GLN A 28 -11.62 1.09 11.00
CA GLN A 28 -12.66 0.97 9.99
C GLN A 28 -12.90 -0.50 9.64
N GLU A 29 -14.12 -0.83 9.27
CA GLU A 29 -14.39 -2.11 8.60
C GLU A 29 -13.61 -2.16 7.28
N ARG A 30 -13.02 -3.32 6.98
CA ARG A 30 -12.10 -3.48 5.85
C ARG A 30 -12.53 -4.62 4.95
N LEU A 31 -12.81 -4.30 3.69
CA LEU A 31 -12.91 -5.28 2.61
C LEU A 31 -11.57 -5.34 1.86
N SER A 32 -10.92 -6.49 1.83
CA SER A 32 -9.63 -6.67 1.14
C SER A 32 -9.45 -8.11 0.65
N VAL A 33 -8.40 -8.35 -0.14
CA VAL A 33 -7.98 -9.69 -0.56
C VAL A 33 -6.83 -10.16 0.32
N VAL A 34 -7.05 -11.21 1.10
CA VAL A 34 -5.97 -11.90 1.83
C VAL A 34 -5.43 -13.03 0.98
N SER A 35 -4.11 -13.15 0.87
CA SER A 35 -3.47 -14.22 0.10
C SER A 35 -2.62 -15.12 0.98
N VAL A 36 -2.86 -16.42 0.93
CA VAL A 36 -2.08 -17.46 1.62
C VAL A 36 -1.50 -18.45 0.61
N LEU A 37 -0.42 -19.14 1.00
CA LEU A 37 0.16 -20.20 0.18
C LEU A 37 -0.31 -21.57 0.70
N VAL A 38 -0.66 -22.47 -0.21
CA VAL A 38 -1.10 -23.84 0.08
C VAL A 38 -0.36 -24.83 -0.80
N ASN A 39 -0.33 -26.11 -0.39
CA ASN A 39 0.36 -27.19 -1.10
C ASN A 39 -0.50 -27.91 -2.17
N SER A 40 -1.77 -27.54 -2.33
CA SER A 40 -2.72 -28.21 -3.23
C SER A 40 -3.60 -27.20 -3.95
N PRO A 41 -3.90 -27.41 -5.25
CA PRO A 41 -4.82 -26.53 -5.95
C PRO A 41 -6.29 -26.78 -5.59
N GLN A 42 -6.55 -27.94 -4.98
CA GLN A 42 -7.85 -28.43 -4.56
C GLN A 42 -8.12 -28.00 -3.11
N VAL A 43 -8.52 -26.74 -2.96
CA VAL A 43 -8.73 -26.08 -1.66
C VAL A 43 -10.16 -25.60 -1.53
N HIS A 44 -10.78 -25.88 -0.39
CA HIS A 44 -12.04 -25.26 0.06
C HIS A 44 -11.72 -24.29 1.19
N VAL A 45 -12.24 -23.06 1.06
CA VAL A 45 -12.13 -22.04 2.11
C VAL A 45 -13.52 -21.77 2.64
N LEU A 46 -13.69 -21.93 3.95
CA LEU A 46 -14.94 -21.72 4.66
C LEU A 46 -14.80 -20.55 5.64
N SER A 47 -15.90 -19.83 5.87
CA SER A 47 -16.04 -18.88 6.97
C SER A 47 -16.06 -19.59 8.32
N GLU A 48 -16.07 -18.82 9.41
CA GLU A 48 -16.25 -19.34 10.77
C GLU A 48 -17.54 -20.15 10.92
N GLU A 49 -18.61 -19.77 10.23
CA GLU A 49 -19.91 -20.43 10.23
C GLU A 49 -19.98 -21.64 9.27
N GLY A 50 -18.87 -22.00 8.64
CA GLY A 50 -18.78 -23.10 7.68
C GLY A 50 -19.34 -22.78 6.29
N GLN A 51 -19.57 -21.51 5.95
CA GLN A 51 -20.05 -21.11 4.63
C GLN A 51 -18.89 -21.10 3.62
N PRO A 52 -19.05 -21.68 2.43
CA PRO A 52 -18.00 -21.66 1.41
C PRO A 52 -17.76 -20.26 0.85
N LEU A 53 -16.49 -19.86 0.77
CA LEU A 53 -16.06 -18.59 0.21
C LEU A 53 -15.48 -18.79 -1.19
N SER A 54 -15.86 -17.92 -2.12
CA SER A 54 -15.24 -17.89 -3.44
C SER A 54 -13.80 -17.38 -3.34
N VAL A 55 -12.85 -18.09 -3.94
CA VAL A 55 -11.42 -17.77 -3.92
C VAL A 55 -10.83 -17.77 -5.32
N GLN A 56 -9.83 -16.91 -5.53
CA GLN A 56 -8.99 -16.95 -6.72
C GLN A 56 -7.77 -17.80 -6.41
N ILE A 57 -7.56 -18.86 -7.19
CA ILE A 57 -6.35 -19.67 -7.09
C ILE A 57 -5.38 -19.35 -8.22
N SER A 58 -4.10 -19.18 -7.89
CA SER A 58 -3.04 -18.80 -8.83
C SER A 58 -1.77 -19.62 -8.58
N ALA A 59 -0.95 -19.80 -9.61
CA ALA A 59 0.38 -20.37 -9.46
C ALA A 59 1.27 -19.47 -8.59
N HIS A 60 2.10 -20.08 -7.73
CA HIS A 60 3.20 -19.39 -7.09
C HIS A 60 4.45 -19.47 -7.98
N TRP A 61 5.21 -18.38 -8.10
CA TRP A 61 6.31 -18.26 -9.04
C TRP A 61 7.62 -17.94 -8.34
N SER A 62 8.68 -18.67 -8.67
CA SER A 62 10.04 -18.37 -8.22
C SER A 62 10.78 -17.43 -9.19
N SER A 63 10.36 -17.40 -10.45
CA SER A 63 10.93 -16.56 -11.51
C SER A 63 9.85 -16.00 -12.44
N ALA A 64 10.25 -15.38 -13.56
CA ALA A 64 9.32 -14.93 -14.58
C ALA A 64 8.58 -16.09 -15.28
N THR A 65 9.19 -17.27 -15.35
CA THR A 65 8.72 -18.40 -16.17
C THR A 65 8.64 -19.72 -15.42
N ASP A 66 9.11 -19.77 -14.18
CA ASP A 66 9.13 -20.97 -13.35
C ASP A 66 8.09 -20.86 -12.23
N MET A 67 7.10 -21.72 -12.32
CA MET A 67 6.17 -21.97 -11.23
C MET A 67 6.86 -22.86 -10.19
N VAL A 68 6.58 -22.60 -8.92
CA VAL A 68 6.98 -23.50 -7.83
C VAL A 68 6.03 -24.70 -7.83
N PRO A 69 6.53 -25.93 -8.02
CA PRO A 69 5.69 -27.12 -7.97
C PRO A 69 4.99 -27.25 -6.63
N ASP A 70 3.74 -27.72 -6.65
CA ASP A 70 2.95 -27.99 -5.45
C ASP A 70 2.84 -26.81 -4.47
N VAL A 71 2.95 -25.57 -4.96
CA VAL A 71 2.70 -24.35 -4.18
C VAL A 71 1.79 -23.42 -4.96
N TYR A 72 0.66 -23.10 -4.34
CA TYR A 72 -0.40 -22.30 -4.95
C TYR A 72 -0.75 -21.13 -4.04
N GLN A 73 -1.09 -19.99 -4.65
CA GLN A 73 -1.61 -18.84 -3.93
C GLN A 73 -3.14 -18.87 -3.95
N VAL A 74 -3.74 -18.87 -2.77
CA VAL A 74 -5.20 -18.75 -2.58
C VAL A 74 -5.47 -17.33 -2.12
N SER A 75 -6.22 -16.58 -2.92
CA SER A 75 -6.56 -15.18 -2.68
C SER A 75 -8.05 -15.06 -2.38
N ILE A 76 -8.35 -14.61 -1.16
CA ILE A 76 -9.65 -14.69 -0.52
C ILE A 76 -10.17 -13.27 -0.29
N PRO A 77 -11.26 -12.85 -0.95
CA PRO A 77 -11.93 -11.60 -0.63
C PRO A 77 -12.63 -11.74 0.73
N ILE A 78 -12.35 -10.83 1.66
CA ILE A 78 -12.92 -10.90 3.01
C ILE A 78 -13.18 -9.52 3.58
N ARG A 79 -14.31 -9.41 4.28
CA ARG A 79 -14.71 -8.24 5.08
C ARG A 79 -14.37 -8.54 6.54
N LEU A 80 -13.59 -7.66 7.16
CA LEU A 80 -13.18 -7.78 8.56
C LEU A 80 -13.67 -6.59 9.38
N PRO A 81 -14.14 -6.83 10.61
CA PRO A 81 -14.55 -5.76 11.53
C PRO A 81 -13.38 -4.85 11.91
N ALA A 82 -13.70 -3.62 12.33
CA ALA A 82 -12.72 -2.68 12.85
C ALA A 82 -12.02 -3.22 14.12
N LEU A 83 -10.69 -3.13 14.16
CA LEU A 83 -9.81 -3.64 15.22
C LEU A 83 -10.01 -5.13 15.56
N GLY A 84 -10.71 -5.88 14.70
CA GLY A 84 -11.20 -7.20 15.03
C GLY A 84 -10.47 -8.35 14.35
N LEU A 85 -10.86 -9.56 14.74
CA LEU A 85 -10.31 -10.81 14.23
C LEU A 85 -11.38 -11.56 13.43
N GLY A 86 -10.99 -12.12 12.28
CA GLY A 86 -11.78 -13.07 11.51
C GLY A 86 -11.12 -14.45 11.50
N VAL A 87 -11.90 -15.51 11.31
CA VAL A 87 -11.39 -16.89 11.24
C VAL A 87 -11.78 -17.49 9.91
N LEU A 88 -10.80 -18.10 9.24
CA LEU A 88 -10.98 -18.89 8.04
C LEU A 88 -10.61 -20.33 8.29
N GLN A 89 -11.34 -21.25 7.67
CA GLN A 89 -11.05 -22.67 7.66
C GLN A 89 -10.67 -23.10 6.24
N LEU A 90 -9.52 -23.75 6.08
CA LEU A 90 -9.01 -24.27 4.83
C LEU A 90 -8.97 -25.80 4.90
N GLN A 91 -9.51 -26.45 3.88
CA GLN A 91 -9.53 -27.91 3.78
C GLN A 91 -9.13 -28.34 2.37
N GLN A 92 -8.50 -29.52 2.26
CA GLN A 92 -8.37 -30.17 0.96
C GLN A 92 -9.73 -30.72 0.55
N GLY A 93 -10.20 -30.36 -0.64
CA GLY A 93 -11.52 -30.76 -1.13
C GLY A 93 -11.54 -30.86 -2.65
N LEU A 94 -12.46 -31.66 -3.19
CA LEU A 94 -12.62 -31.81 -4.64
C LEU A 94 -12.96 -30.48 -5.33
N ASP A 95 -12.70 -30.38 -6.63
CA ASP A 95 -13.00 -29.17 -7.41
C ASP A 95 -14.46 -28.72 -7.19
N GLY A 96 -14.62 -27.51 -6.68
CA GLY A 96 -15.91 -26.90 -6.37
C GLY A 96 -16.08 -25.56 -7.09
N PRO A 97 -17.31 -25.07 -7.26
CA PRO A 97 -17.60 -23.84 -8.00
C PRO A 97 -16.99 -22.58 -7.36
N TYR A 98 -16.50 -22.68 -6.12
CA TYR A 98 -15.94 -21.59 -5.34
C TYR A 98 -14.44 -21.37 -5.58
N THR A 99 -13.73 -22.32 -6.17
CA THR A 99 -12.29 -22.20 -6.42
C THR A 99 -12.04 -21.85 -7.87
N LEU A 100 -11.78 -20.57 -8.13
CA LEU A 100 -11.73 -19.99 -9.46
C LEU A 100 -10.27 -19.82 -9.91
N PRO A 101 -9.80 -20.55 -10.94
CA PRO A 101 -8.43 -20.43 -11.40
C PRO A 101 -8.18 -19.11 -12.12
N SER A 102 -7.00 -18.52 -11.88
CA SER A 102 -6.51 -17.42 -12.71
C SER A 102 -5.95 -17.94 -14.04
N SER A 103 -5.87 -17.04 -15.01
CA SER A 103 -5.22 -17.26 -16.30
C SER A 103 -3.94 -16.45 -16.39
N VAL A 104 -2.96 -16.96 -17.14
CA VAL A 104 -1.64 -16.35 -17.25
C VAL A 104 -1.26 -16.13 -18.71
N ARG A 105 -0.83 -14.91 -19.02
CA ARG A 105 -0.20 -14.54 -20.29
C ARG A 105 1.26 -14.19 -20.03
N ILE A 106 2.17 -14.82 -20.76
CA ILE A 106 3.62 -14.55 -20.67
C ILE A 106 4.06 -13.91 -21.98
N TYR A 107 4.76 -12.77 -21.89
CA TYR A 107 5.38 -12.07 -23.00
C TYR A 107 6.90 -12.20 -22.86
N PRO A 108 7.55 -13.12 -23.59
CA PRO A 108 8.99 -13.34 -23.49
C PRO A 108 9.84 -12.22 -24.10
N ASN A 109 9.23 -11.35 -24.93
CA ASN A 109 9.89 -10.23 -25.60
C ASN A 109 11.18 -10.60 -26.35
N GLY A 110 11.11 -11.64 -27.17
CA GLY A 110 12.23 -12.12 -27.99
C GLY A 110 13.19 -13.08 -27.28
N LEU A 111 13.00 -13.32 -25.97
CA LEU A 111 13.65 -14.41 -25.26
C LEU A 111 12.93 -15.73 -25.57
N LYS A 112 13.67 -16.85 -25.56
CA LYS A 112 13.12 -18.21 -25.66
C LYS A 112 13.28 -18.95 -24.33
N PRO A 113 12.59 -18.53 -23.24
CA PRO A 113 12.71 -19.20 -21.96
C PRO A 113 12.04 -20.58 -22.01
N SER A 114 12.62 -21.54 -21.28
CA SER A 114 11.87 -22.73 -20.86
C SER A 114 10.78 -22.30 -19.90
N ILE A 115 9.53 -22.64 -20.19
CA ILE A 115 8.40 -22.28 -19.33
C ILE A 115 7.90 -23.55 -18.68
N SER A 116 7.93 -23.58 -17.34
CA SER A 116 7.31 -24.67 -16.60
C SER A 116 5.80 -24.61 -16.81
N ARG A 117 5.25 -25.62 -17.49
CA ARG A 117 3.81 -25.76 -17.70
C ARG A 117 3.29 -26.76 -16.69
N HIS A 118 2.57 -26.28 -15.67
CA HIS A 118 1.74 -27.12 -14.83
C HIS A 118 0.29 -27.05 -15.32
N THR A 119 -0.37 -28.21 -15.38
CA THR A 119 -1.70 -28.40 -16.01
C THR A 119 -2.85 -27.70 -15.28
N VAL A 120 -2.62 -27.17 -14.08
CA VAL A 120 -3.65 -26.56 -13.23
C VAL A 120 -4.14 -25.21 -13.78
N PHE A 121 -3.28 -24.46 -14.47
CA PHE A 121 -3.60 -23.09 -14.91
C PHE A 121 -3.44 -22.92 -16.43
N PRO A 122 -4.36 -22.21 -17.10
CA PRO A 122 -4.18 -21.87 -18.50
C PRO A 122 -3.05 -20.85 -18.65
N VAL A 123 -1.96 -21.26 -19.32
CA VAL A 123 -0.81 -20.42 -19.65
C VAL A 123 -0.76 -20.19 -21.15
N ARG A 124 -0.80 -18.92 -21.58
CA ARG A 124 -0.63 -18.50 -22.97
C ARG A 124 0.69 -17.77 -23.15
N ILE A 125 1.45 -18.16 -24.17
CA ILE A 125 2.69 -17.49 -24.56
C ILE A 125 2.35 -16.56 -25.71
N MET A 126 2.73 -15.30 -25.59
CA MET A 126 2.44 -14.26 -26.57
C MET A 126 3.65 -14.04 -27.49
N ASP A 127 3.39 -13.85 -28.78
CA ASP A 127 4.44 -13.61 -29.78
C ASP A 127 5.06 -12.21 -29.64
N SER A 128 6.30 -12.06 -30.13
CA SER A 128 7.16 -10.89 -29.93
C SER A 128 6.76 -9.60 -30.69
N SER A 129 5.54 -9.51 -31.24
CA SER A 129 4.97 -8.26 -31.80
C SER A 129 3.97 -7.66 -30.80
N THR A 130 4.48 -7.17 -29.67
CA THR A 130 3.67 -6.95 -28.47
C THR A 130 2.92 -5.62 -28.51
N SER A 131 1.67 -5.68 -28.98
CA SER A 131 0.69 -4.61 -28.79
C SER A 131 0.53 -4.30 -27.29
N ASP A 132 0.22 -3.05 -26.99
CA ASP A 132 -0.16 -2.66 -25.63
C ASP A 132 -1.39 -3.44 -25.19
N PHE A 133 -1.51 -3.65 -23.87
CA PHE A 133 -2.61 -4.42 -23.28
C PHE A 133 -3.13 -3.69 -22.05
N ALA A 134 -4.35 -4.06 -21.64
CA ALA A 134 -4.97 -3.50 -20.45
C ALA A 134 -5.39 -4.60 -19.47
N ILE A 135 -5.51 -4.22 -18.21
CA ILE A 135 -6.32 -4.91 -17.20
C ILE A 135 -7.43 -3.95 -16.75
N SER A 136 -8.53 -4.49 -16.24
CA SER A 136 -9.69 -3.68 -15.84
C SER A 136 -10.40 -4.25 -14.63
N ASN A 137 -11.09 -3.36 -13.92
CA ASN A 137 -12.10 -3.72 -12.93
C ASN A 137 -13.36 -2.87 -13.17
N HIS A 138 -14.29 -2.86 -12.21
CA HIS A 138 -15.52 -2.07 -12.30
C HIS A 138 -15.30 -0.55 -12.38
N TYR A 139 -14.16 -0.03 -11.92
CA TYR A 139 -13.89 1.40 -11.77
C TYR A 139 -12.99 1.96 -12.85
N MET A 140 -12.04 1.18 -13.35
CA MET A 140 -11.01 1.66 -14.26
C MET A 140 -10.49 0.59 -15.21
N GLN A 141 -9.95 1.06 -16.32
CA GLN A 141 -9.10 0.32 -17.24
C GLN A 141 -7.69 0.92 -17.20
N VAL A 142 -6.68 0.05 -17.15
CA VAL A 142 -5.29 0.41 -16.91
C VAL A 142 -4.44 -0.17 -18.03
N TRP A 143 -3.74 0.68 -18.78
CA TRP A 143 -2.98 0.29 -19.95
C TRP A 143 -1.49 0.18 -19.68
N PHE A 144 -0.87 -0.84 -20.26
CA PHE A 144 0.54 -1.15 -20.13
C PHE A 144 1.19 -1.30 -21.49
N SER A 145 2.46 -0.92 -21.57
CA SER A 145 3.23 -1.21 -22.77
C SER A 145 3.43 -2.72 -22.94
N GLY A 146 3.11 -3.25 -24.12
CA GLY A 146 3.37 -4.65 -24.44
C GLY A 146 4.86 -5.02 -24.43
N ARG A 147 5.74 -4.02 -24.58
CA ARG A 147 7.20 -4.21 -24.65
C ARG A 147 7.89 -4.07 -23.31
N THR A 148 7.43 -3.15 -22.47
CA THR A 148 8.11 -2.82 -21.21
C THR A 148 7.32 -3.30 -19.99
N GLY A 149 6.00 -3.51 -20.11
CA GLY A 149 5.11 -3.78 -18.98
C GLY A 149 4.93 -2.58 -18.05
N LEU A 150 5.43 -1.40 -18.44
CA LEU A 150 5.26 -0.17 -17.67
C LEU A 150 3.89 0.44 -17.95
N LEU A 151 3.32 1.09 -16.93
CA LEU A 151 2.04 1.80 -17.00
C LEU A 151 2.11 2.93 -18.03
N LYS A 152 1.05 3.10 -18.81
CA LYS A 152 0.92 4.14 -19.84
C LYS A 152 -0.23 5.11 -19.59
N SER A 153 -1.40 4.60 -19.22
CA SER A 153 -2.59 5.40 -19.00
C SER A 153 -3.59 4.69 -18.09
N ILE A 154 -4.46 5.49 -17.48
CA ILE A 154 -5.59 5.03 -16.66
C ILE A 154 -6.83 5.71 -17.21
N ARG A 155 -7.88 4.94 -17.49
CA ARG A 155 -9.20 5.47 -17.82
C ARG A 155 -10.19 5.02 -16.76
N ARG A 156 -10.81 5.96 -16.06
CA ARG A 156 -11.96 5.66 -15.21
C ARG A 156 -13.14 5.28 -16.10
N VAL A 157 -13.94 4.29 -15.70
CA VAL A 157 -15.04 3.77 -16.51
C VAL A 157 -16.12 4.83 -16.77
N ASP A 158 -16.25 5.82 -15.89
CA ASP A 158 -17.16 6.96 -16.04
C ASP A 158 -16.57 8.15 -16.83
N GLU A 159 -15.37 7.99 -17.42
CA GLU A 159 -14.68 9.03 -18.20
C GLU A 159 -14.42 8.59 -19.64
N GLU A 160 -14.62 9.51 -20.59
CA GLU A 160 -14.32 9.26 -22.00
C GLU A 160 -12.81 9.29 -22.28
N GLN A 161 -12.10 10.22 -21.62
CA GLN A 161 -10.68 10.47 -21.86
C GLN A 161 -9.81 9.63 -20.92
N GLU A 162 -8.73 9.08 -21.48
CA GLU A 162 -7.69 8.44 -20.68
C GLU A 162 -6.82 9.51 -20.01
N GLN A 163 -6.47 9.30 -18.75
CA GLN A 163 -5.42 10.04 -18.08
C GLN A 163 -4.07 9.45 -18.49
N GLN A 164 -3.17 10.26 -19.05
CA GLN A 164 -1.81 9.80 -19.32
C GLN A 164 -1.08 9.59 -17.99
N VAL A 165 -0.44 8.43 -17.84
CA VAL A 165 0.34 8.03 -16.66
C VAL A 165 1.53 7.20 -17.12
N ASP A 166 2.48 7.86 -17.77
CA ASP A 166 3.66 7.24 -18.37
C ASP A 166 4.74 6.99 -17.32
N MET A 167 4.92 5.71 -16.98
CA MET A 167 5.89 5.25 -15.98
C MET A 167 7.25 4.95 -16.63
N ARG A 168 8.33 5.46 -16.05
CA ARG A 168 9.70 5.27 -16.51
C ARG A 168 10.66 5.05 -15.36
N PHE A 169 11.71 4.28 -15.62
CA PHE A 169 12.85 4.13 -14.69
C PHE A 169 14.04 4.93 -15.19
N LEU A 170 14.76 5.52 -14.25
CA LEU A 170 15.84 6.46 -14.50
C LEU A 170 17.02 6.19 -13.59
N ILE A 171 18.19 6.67 -14.02
CA ILE A 171 19.45 6.52 -13.31
C ILE A 171 20.12 7.89 -13.16
N TYR A 172 20.46 8.24 -11.92
CA TYR A 172 21.40 9.31 -11.60
C TYR A 172 22.80 8.75 -11.40
N GLY A 173 23.82 9.49 -11.83
CA GLY A 173 25.21 9.28 -11.41
C GLY A 173 25.58 10.24 -10.29
N THR A 174 26.82 10.13 -9.79
CA THR A 174 27.42 11.10 -8.87
C THR A 174 28.45 11.97 -9.58
N ARG A 175 28.62 13.22 -9.14
CA ARG A 175 29.69 14.10 -9.63
C ARG A 175 31.08 13.47 -9.49
N MET A 176 32.00 13.89 -10.36
CA MET A 176 33.42 13.51 -10.33
C MET A 176 34.28 14.44 -9.46
N SER A 177 33.72 15.58 -9.02
CA SER A 177 34.37 16.60 -8.18
C SER A 177 34.71 16.09 -6.77
N LYS A 178 35.36 16.94 -5.96
CA LYS A 178 35.66 16.67 -4.54
C LYS A 178 34.39 16.33 -3.75
N ASP A 179 33.31 17.09 -3.96
CA ASP A 179 32.00 16.79 -3.37
C ASP A 179 31.24 15.80 -4.27
N LYS A 180 30.79 14.70 -3.66
CA LYS A 180 30.10 13.57 -4.32
C LYS A 180 28.87 13.17 -3.52
N SER A 181 27.95 12.45 -4.15
CA SER A 181 26.86 11.79 -3.45
C SER A 181 27.43 10.80 -2.42
N GLY A 182 26.78 10.71 -1.27
CA GLY A 182 27.04 9.71 -0.22
C GLY A 182 25.79 9.48 0.61
N ALA A 183 25.91 9.03 1.85
CA ALA A 183 24.75 8.70 2.69
C ALA A 183 23.77 9.87 2.90
N TYR A 184 24.29 11.10 3.00
CA TYR A 184 23.51 12.30 3.31
C TYR A 184 23.30 13.17 2.08
N LEU A 185 24.32 13.30 1.23
CA LEU A 185 24.28 14.21 0.09
C LEU A 185 23.76 13.50 -1.15
N PHE A 186 22.81 14.14 -1.84
CA PHE A 186 22.47 13.84 -3.23
C PHE A 186 23.12 14.89 -4.14
N LEU A 187 24.19 14.52 -4.84
CA LEU A 187 24.95 15.40 -5.74
C LEU A 187 25.08 14.75 -7.11
N PRO A 188 24.00 14.76 -7.91
CA PRO A 188 24.01 14.11 -9.19
C PRO A 188 24.94 14.80 -10.20
N ASP A 189 25.43 14.01 -11.16
CA ASP A 189 26.25 14.46 -12.29
C ASP A 189 25.45 15.16 -13.40
N GLY A 190 24.14 15.30 -13.24
CA GLY A 190 23.26 15.98 -14.18
C GLY A 190 21.81 15.55 -14.01
N LYS A 191 21.01 15.76 -15.06
CA LYS A 191 19.66 15.19 -15.14
C LYS A 191 19.73 13.66 -15.23
N ALA A 192 18.71 12.98 -14.71
CA ALA A 192 18.60 11.53 -14.81
C ALA A 192 18.64 11.06 -16.27
N LYS A 193 19.26 9.90 -16.51
CA LYS A 193 19.25 9.22 -17.80
C LYS A 193 18.24 8.07 -17.77
N PRO A 194 17.56 7.74 -18.88
CA PRO A 194 16.71 6.56 -18.94
C PRO A 194 17.46 5.29 -18.50
N TYR A 195 16.81 4.46 -17.69
CA TYR A 195 17.27 3.11 -17.43
C TYR A 195 17.17 2.28 -18.72
N VAL A 196 18.29 1.68 -19.12
CA VAL A 196 18.37 0.83 -20.31
C VAL A 196 18.80 -0.56 -19.86
N PRO A 197 17.89 -1.56 -19.87
CA PRO A 197 18.25 -2.90 -19.48
C PRO A 197 19.09 -3.57 -20.59
N LYS A 198 19.99 -4.49 -20.21
CA LYS A 198 20.78 -5.26 -21.18
C LYS A 198 19.92 -6.19 -22.05
N LYS A 199 18.79 -6.64 -21.49
CA LYS A 199 17.80 -7.51 -22.15
C LYS A 199 16.41 -6.95 -21.94
N PRO A 200 15.48 -7.14 -22.90
CA PRO A 200 14.08 -6.79 -22.68
C PRO A 200 13.51 -7.58 -21.50
N PRO A 201 12.58 -7.00 -20.71
CA PRO A 201 11.97 -7.69 -19.59
C PRO A 201 11.03 -8.80 -20.07
N VAL A 202 10.92 -9.87 -19.30
CA VAL A 202 9.79 -10.81 -19.45
C VAL A 202 8.59 -10.24 -18.71
N LEU A 203 7.42 -10.24 -19.35
CA LEU A 203 6.19 -9.79 -18.73
C LEU A 203 5.30 -11.00 -18.40
N ARG A 204 4.69 -10.98 -17.23
CA ARG A 204 3.66 -11.92 -16.83
C ARG A 204 2.40 -11.15 -16.46
N VAL A 205 1.28 -11.48 -17.09
CA VAL A 205 -0.04 -10.94 -16.78
C VAL A 205 -0.88 -12.06 -16.21
N THR A 206 -1.32 -11.92 -14.97
CA THR A 206 -2.23 -12.85 -14.29
C THR A 206 -3.59 -12.18 -14.21
N GLU A 207 -4.63 -12.85 -14.71
CA GLU A 207 -6.01 -12.36 -14.67
C GLU A 207 -6.89 -13.36 -13.94
N GLY A 208 -7.60 -12.87 -12.93
CA GLY A 208 -8.56 -13.67 -12.18
C GLY A 208 -9.72 -12.80 -11.66
N PRO A 209 -10.68 -13.43 -10.98
CA PRO A 209 -11.94 -12.79 -10.62
C PRO A 209 -11.82 -11.73 -9.51
N PHE A 210 -10.80 -11.80 -8.64
CA PHE A 210 -10.63 -10.88 -7.51
C PHE A 210 -9.47 -9.91 -7.68
N PHE A 211 -8.49 -10.22 -8.53
CA PHE A 211 -7.49 -9.26 -8.97
C PHE A 211 -6.87 -9.68 -10.31
N SER A 212 -6.37 -8.67 -11.01
CA SER A 212 -5.44 -8.83 -12.14
C SER A 212 -4.12 -8.17 -11.81
N GLU A 213 -3.02 -8.72 -12.32
CA GLU A 213 -1.66 -8.29 -12.00
C GLU A 213 -0.75 -8.34 -13.21
N VAL A 214 0.09 -7.32 -13.36
CA VAL A 214 1.17 -7.24 -14.35
C VAL A 214 2.50 -7.23 -13.62
N VAL A 215 3.34 -8.21 -13.94
CA VAL A 215 4.71 -8.30 -13.43
C VAL A 215 5.69 -8.12 -14.58
N ALA A 216 6.62 -7.19 -14.44
CA ALA A 216 7.71 -6.96 -15.39
C ALA A 216 9.06 -7.25 -14.72
N TYR A 217 9.79 -8.22 -15.27
CA TYR A 217 11.07 -8.70 -14.72
C TYR A 217 12.24 -8.02 -15.42
N TYR A 218 12.79 -6.96 -14.80
CA TYR A 218 14.02 -6.32 -15.25
C TYR A 218 15.23 -6.81 -14.44
N GLU A 219 16.43 -6.57 -14.98
CA GLU A 219 17.69 -6.97 -14.36
C GLU A 219 17.88 -6.41 -12.93
N HIS A 220 17.54 -5.14 -12.71
CA HIS A 220 17.78 -4.45 -11.43
C HIS A 220 16.50 -4.20 -10.63
N PHE A 221 15.34 -4.56 -11.17
CA PHE A 221 14.09 -4.48 -10.44
C PHE A 221 13.01 -5.41 -11.01
N HIS A 222 12.11 -5.89 -10.15
CA HIS A 222 10.84 -6.48 -10.58
C HIS A 222 9.71 -5.53 -10.24
N GLN A 223 8.95 -5.10 -11.25
CA GLN A 223 7.74 -4.33 -11.04
C GLN A 223 6.55 -5.29 -10.90
N VAL A 224 5.67 -5.01 -9.95
CA VAL A 224 4.34 -5.60 -9.84
C VAL A 224 3.33 -4.47 -9.79
N VAL A 225 2.35 -4.47 -10.69
CA VAL A 225 1.18 -3.57 -10.65
C VAL A 225 -0.07 -4.43 -10.63
N ARG A 226 -0.85 -4.29 -9.57
CA ARG A 226 -2.06 -5.06 -9.31
C ARG A 226 -3.28 -4.16 -9.24
N LEU A 227 -4.35 -4.59 -9.90
CA LEU A 227 -5.68 -4.00 -9.85
C LEU A 227 -6.64 -5.01 -9.21
N TYR A 228 -7.18 -4.66 -8.04
CA TYR A 228 -8.17 -5.49 -7.37
C TYR A 228 -9.54 -5.31 -8.03
N ASN A 229 -10.26 -6.41 -8.19
CA ASN A 229 -11.66 -6.43 -8.60
C ASN A 229 -12.57 -6.55 -7.37
N LEU A 230 -12.45 -5.56 -6.49
CA LEU A 230 -13.26 -5.40 -5.29
C LEU A 230 -13.88 -4.02 -5.27
N PRO A 231 -15.09 -3.84 -4.70
CA PRO A 231 -15.58 -2.52 -4.39
C PRO A 231 -14.72 -1.89 -3.30
N GLY A 232 -14.65 -0.56 -3.27
CA GLY A 232 -13.98 0.16 -2.19
C GLY A 232 -12.55 0.59 -2.48
N VAL A 233 -11.85 0.93 -1.39
CA VAL A 233 -10.46 1.44 -1.38
C VAL A 233 -9.51 0.61 -2.25
N GLU A 234 -9.64 -0.73 -2.20
CA GLU A 234 -8.79 -1.66 -2.95
C GLU A 234 -8.95 -1.55 -4.47
N GLY A 235 -10.19 -1.42 -4.94
CA GLY A 235 -10.51 -1.34 -6.37
C GLY A 235 -10.35 0.05 -6.97
N LEU A 236 -10.21 1.10 -6.14
CA LEU A 236 -10.09 2.49 -6.58
C LEU A 236 -8.65 2.98 -6.74
N SER A 237 -7.65 2.14 -6.45
CA SER A 237 -6.23 2.49 -6.60
C SER A 237 -5.39 1.31 -7.09
N LEU A 238 -4.25 1.60 -7.73
CA LEU A 238 -3.30 0.57 -8.15
C LEU A 238 -2.38 0.22 -6.99
N ASP A 239 -2.29 -1.06 -6.63
CA ASP A 239 -1.25 -1.58 -5.73
C ASP A 239 0.02 -1.84 -6.54
N MET A 240 1.12 -1.19 -6.16
CA MET A 240 2.38 -1.28 -6.89
C MET A 240 3.50 -1.71 -5.95
N SER A 241 4.37 -2.59 -6.42
CA SER A 241 5.63 -2.85 -5.73
C SER A 241 6.79 -2.98 -6.70
N PHE A 242 7.96 -2.54 -6.24
CA PHE A 242 9.20 -2.57 -6.99
C PHE A 242 10.25 -3.26 -6.13
N LEU A 243 10.54 -4.52 -6.47
CA LEU A 243 11.62 -5.26 -5.83
C LEU A 243 12.93 -4.84 -6.47
N VAL A 244 13.75 -4.06 -5.77
CA VAL A 244 14.98 -3.45 -6.31
C VAL A 244 16.20 -4.25 -5.88
N ASP A 245 17.10 -4.48 -6.84
CA ASP A 245 18.44 -5.03 -6.62
C ASP A 245 19.47 -4.27 -7.46
N ILE A 246 20.17 -3.34 -6.82
CA ILE A 246 21.23 -2.53 -7.45
C ILE A 246 22.61 -2.85 -6.88
N ARG A 247 22.81 -4.04 -6.30
CA ARG A 247 24.07 -4.41 -5.61
C ARG A 247 25.28 -4.43 -6.54
N ASP A 248 25.06 -4.65 -7.83
CA ASP A 248 26.09 -4.66 -8.87
C ASP A 248 26.34 -3.26 -9.47
N TYR A 249 25.53 -2.26 -9.14
CA TYR A 249 25.74 -0.88 -9.56
C TYR A 249 26.94 -0.24 -8.88
N VAL A 250 27.53 0.72 -9.59
CA VAL A 250 28.64 1.53 -9.11
C VAL A 250 28.27 3.00 -9.30
N ASN A 251 28.09 3.71 -8.18
CA ASN A 251 27.80 5.14 -8.16
C ASN A 251 26.52 5.52 -8.92
N LYS A 252 25.45 4.76 -8.69
CA LYS A 252 24.14 4.94 -9.33
C LYS A 252 23.03 5.07 -8.30
N GLU A 253 22.03 5.87 -8.65
CA GLU A 253 20.79 6.01 -7.87
C GLU A 253 19.62 5.73 -8.83
N LEU A 254 18.81 4.72 -8.52
CA LEU A 254 17.67 4.27 -9.33
C LEU A 254 16.43 5.06 -8.93
N ALA A 255 15.72 5.61 -9.91
CA ALA A 255 14.52 6.40 -9.69
C ALA A 255 13.35 5.91 -10.54
N LEU A 256 12.15 6.04 -9.99
CA LEU A 256 10.86 5.90 -10.67
C LEU A 256 10.37 7.29 -11.05
N ARG A 257 9.96 7.50 -12.31
CA ARG A 257 9.25 8.71 -12.74
C ARG A 257 7.89 8.34 -13.29
N ILE A 258 6.88 9.09 -12.86
CA ILE A 258 5.52 9.05 -13.40
C ILE A 258 5.28 10.40 -14.06
N HIS A 259 4.95 10.40 -15.36
CA HIS A 259 4.61 11.60 -16.10
C HIS A 259 3.15 11.54 -16.57
N THR A 260 2.47 12.67 -16.43
CA THR A 260 1.06 12.85 -16.77
C THR A 260 0.85 14.13 -17.57
N ASP A 261 -0.34 14.26 -18.14
CA ASP A 261 -0.87 15.47 -18.75
C ASP A 261 -1.61 16.39 -17.75
N ILE A 262 -1.43 16.20 -16.44
CA ILE A 262 -1.91 17.12 -15.40
C ILE A 262 -1.09 18.41 -15.43
N ASP A 263 -1.74 19.56 -15.64
CA ASP A 263 -1.11 20.89 -15.59
C ASP A 263 -0.88 21.31 -14.13
N SER A 264 0.20 20.80 -13.55
CA SER A 264 0.57 21.04 -12.14
C SER A 264 1.19 22.40 -11.88
N GLN A 265 1.46 23.19 -12.92
CA GLN A 265 2.08 24.51 -12.88
C GLN A 265 3.36 24.58 -12.04
N ALA A 266 4.19 23.54 -12.16
CA ALA A 266 5.43 23.36 -11.39
C ALA A 266 5.24 23.21 -9.86
N THR A 267 4.01 22.98 -9.40
CA THR A 267 3.64 22.75 -8.01
C THR A 267 3.38 21.27 -7.78
N PHE A 268 3.90 20.74 -6.68
CA PHE A 268 3.62 19.39 -6.20
C PHE A 268 3.54 19.42 -4.69
N PHE A 269 2.98 18.38 -4.09
CA PHE A 269 2.67 18.37 -2.68
C PHE A 269 3.37 17.19 -2.03
N THR A 270 4.01 17.41 -0.88
CA THR A 270 4.68 16.36 -0.12
C THR A 270 4.24 16.40 1.33
N ASP A 271 4.09 15.23 1.94
CA ASP A 271 3.78 15.14 3.35
C ASP A 271 4.98 15.45 4.25
N LEU A 272 4.68 15.80 5.49
CA LEU A 272 5.64 15.88 6.59
C LEU A 272 5.23 14.87 7.65
N ASN A 273 6.03 13.81 7.78
CA ASN A 273 5.89 12.74 8.76
C ASN A 273 4.52 12.05 8.78
N GLY A 274 3.82 12.01 7.63
CA GLY A 274 2.45 11.47 7.54
C GLY A 274 1.38 12.30 8.26
N PHE A 275 1.72 13.51 8.73
CA PHE A 275 0.82 14.36 9.50
C PHE A 275 0.14 15.41 8.62
N GLN A 276 0.91 16.32 8.03
CA GLN A 276 0.42 17.43 7.21
C GLN A 276 1.02 17.38 5.80
N VAL A 277 0.35 18.00 4.83
CA VAL A 277 0.86 18.12 3.46
C VAL A 277 1.13 19.57 3.10
N GLN A 278 2.28 19.84 2.50
CA GLN A 278 2.70 21.18 2.10
C GLN A 278 2.92 21.28 0.58
N PRO A 279 2.53 22.40 -0.04
CA PRO A 279 2.91 22.70 -1.41
C PRO A 279 4.43 22.91 -1.52
N ARG A 280 4.99 22.39 -2.59
CA ARG A 280 6.38 22.55 -3.04
C ARG A 280 6.32 23.09 -4.45
N ARG A 281 7.24 24.00 -4.77
CA ARG A 281 7.36 24.55 -6.13
C ARG A 281 8.74 24.24 -6.66
N TYR A 282 8.81 23.75 -7.90
CA TYR A 282 10.09 23.61 -8.58
C TYR A 282 10.71 24.98 -8.82
N LEU A 283 11.93 25.16 -8.33
CA LEU A 283 12.69 26.39 -8.45
C LEU A 283 13.92 26.15 -9.31
N LYS A 284 13.84 26.55 -10.60
CA LYS A 284 14.94 26.47 -11.56
C LYS A 284 16.22 27.19 -11.12
N LYS A 285 16.10 28.22 -10.27
CA LYS A 285 17.23 28.96 -9.70
C LYS A 285 18.04 28.15 -8.68
N LEU A 286 17.45 27.09 -8.12
CA LEU A 286 18.11 26.18 -7.20
C LEU A 286 18.70 24.98 -7.97
N PRO A 287 19.77 24.35 -7.45
CA PRO A 287 20.30 23.14 -8.06
C PRO A 287 19.28 22.00 -7.98
N LEU A 288 19.42 20.98 -8.84
CA LEU A 288 18.48 19.86 -8.97
C LEU A 288 18.16 19.22 -7.62
N GLN A 289 19.18 18.87 -6.84
CA GLN A 289 19.00 18.20 -5.56
C GLN A 289 18.26 19.03 -4.50
N ALA A 290 18.23 20.36 -4.64
CA ALA A 290 17.50 21.23 -3.71
C ALA A 290 15.99 21.25 -3.98
N ASN A 291 15.54 20.62 -5.07
CA ASN A 291 14.13 20.43 -5.38
C ASN A 291 13.63 19.03 -4.99
N PHE A 292 14.48 18.21 -4.35
CA PHE A 292 14.07 16.94 -3.76
C PHE A 292 13.63 17.14 -2.32
N TYR A 293 12.52 16.53 -1.95
CA TYR A 293 11.91 16.61 -0.63
C TYR A 293 11.65 15.20 -0.08
N PRO A 294 11.53 15.04 1.24
CA PRO A 294 11.04 13.80 1.82
C PRO A 294 9.61 13.50 1.37
N MET A 295 9.35 12.22 1.11
CA MET A 295 8.03 11.62 0.95
C MET A 295 7.90 10.45 1.94
N PRO A 296 7.59 10.72 3.22
CA PRO A 296 7.37 9.67 4.21
C PRO A 296 6.17 8.78 3.88
N VAL A 297 5.05 9.36 3.41
CA VAL A 297 3.78 8.64 3.24
C VAL A 297 3.12 8.92 1.89
N MET A 298 3.21 10.15 1.36
CA MET A 298 2.57 10.49 0.09
C MET A 298 3.15 11.74 -0.58
N ALA A 299 3.04 11.77 -1.90
CA ALA A 299 3.17 12.99 -2.70
C ALA A 299 2.11 13.01 -3.80
N TYR A 300 1.70 14.21 -4.24
CA TYR A 300 0.76 14.35 -5.35
C TYR A 300 1.01 15.57 -6.20
N ILE A 301 0.47 15.50 -7.42
CA ILE A 301 0.29 16.61 -8.36
C ILE A 301 -1.19 16.74 -8.67
N GLN A 302 -1.63 17.95 -9.01
CA GLN A 302 -3.02 18.22 -9.32
C GLN A 302 -3.14 19.42 -10.25
N ASP A 303 -4.25 19.49 -10.97
CA ASP A 303 -4.72 20.67 -11.70
C ASP A 303 -6.13 21.04 -11.22
N THR A 304 -6.91 21.75 -12.05
CA THR A 304 -8.30 22.13 -11.71
C THR A 304 -9.28 20.97 -11.76
N GLN A 305 -8.94 19.86 -12.44
CA GLN A 305 -9.85 18.75 -12.75
C GLN A 305 -9.48 17.46 -12.04
N LYS A 306 -8.19 17.20 -11.83
CA LYS A 306 -7.68 15.89 -11.40
C LYS A 306 -6.54 16.03 -10.40
N ARG A 307 -6.38 14.99 -9.58
CA ARG A 307 -5.24 14.80 -8.68
C ARG A 307 -4.71 13.39 -8.85
N LEU A 308 -3.39 13.25 -9.00
CA LEU A 308 -2.69 11.98 -8.95
C LEU A 308 -1.86 11.90 -7.67
N THR A 309 -2.22 10.99 -6.78
CA THR A 309 -1.53 10.75 -5.52
C THR A 309 -0.74 9.45 -5.57
N LEU A 310 0.56 9.54 -5.24
CA LEU A 310 1.44 8.41 -5.02
C LEU A 310 1.65 8.25 -3.51
N HIS A 311 1.06 7.20 -2.94
CA HIS A 311 1.32 6.79 -1.56
C HIS A 311 2.48 5.83 -1.50
N THR A 312 3.22 5.84 -0.39
CA THR A 312 4.37 4.96 -0.14
C THR A 312 4.25 4.28 1.22
N ALA A 313 4.77 3.06 1.33
CA ALA A 313 4.90 2.32 2.60
C ALA A 313 6.24 2.59 3.31
N GLN A 314 7.11 3.37 2.67
CA GLN A 314 8.47 3.66 3.13
C GLN A 314 8.84 5.11 2.79
N ALA A 315 9.66 5.74 3.64
CA ALA A 315 10.12 7.09 3.40
C ALA A 315 11.17 7.13 2.27
N LEU A 316 10.93 7.97 1.26
CA LEU A 316 11.79 8.13 0.09
C LEU A 316 12.00 9.60 -0.25
N GLY A 317 12.93 9.90 -1.16
CA GLY A 317 13.08 11.25 -1.74
C GLY A 317 12.23 11.40 -2.99
N VAL A 318 11.42 12.47 -3.06
CA VAL A 318 10.54 12.79 -4.19
C VAL A 318 10.80 14.19 -4.76
N SER A 319 10.49 14.39 -6.03
CA SER A 319 10.45 15.70 -6.67
C SER A 319 9.44 15.76 -7.81
N SER A 320 9.07 16.97 -8.22
CA SER A 320 8.50 17.26 -9.53
C SER A 320 9.46 18.17 -10.28
N LEU A 321 10.27 17.59 -11.18
CA LEU A 321 11.33 18.32 -11.91
C LEU A 321 10.84 18.94 -13.22
N SER A 322 9.63 18.61 -13.64
CA SER A 322 8.93 19.19 -14.79
C SER A 322 7.44 19.03 -14.57
N ASP A 323 6.66 19.81 -15.31
CA ASP A 323 5.22 19.82 -15.14
C ASP A 323 4.57 18.45 -15.38
N GLY A 324 3.56 18.12 -14.57
CA GLY A 324 2.83 16.86 -14.62
C GLY A 324 3.66 15.64 -14.17
N GLN A 325 4.77 15.84 -13.45
CA GLN A 325 5.67 14.75 -13.05
C GLN A 325 5.77 14.54 -11.54
N LEU A 326 5.93 13.28 -11.16
CA LEU A 326 6.49 12.86 -9.87
C LEU A 326 7.68 11.93 -10.12
N GLU A 327 8.77 12.14 -9.40
CA GLU A 327 9.98 11.33 -9.46
C GLU A 327 10.43 10.94 -8.07
N VAL A 328 10.63 9.64 -7.83
CA VAL A 328 10.99 9.06 -6.53
C VAL A 328 12.28 8.26 -6.65
N ILE A 329 13.24 8.49 -5.75
CA ILE A 329 14.44 7.65 -5.64
C ILE A 329 14.06 6.35 -4.92
N LEU A 330 14.35 5.20 -5.54
CA LEU A 330 14.01 3.88 -5.02
C LEU A 330 15.14 3.22 -4.24
N ASP A 331 16.39 3.38 -4.70
CA ASP A 331 17.59 2.94 -3.98
C ASP A 331 18.82 3.66 -4.56
N ARG A 332 19.92 3.71 -3.79
CA ARG A 332 21.18 4.36 -4.17
C ARG A 332 22.39 3.58 -3.68
N ARG A 333 23.39 3.42 -4.56
CA ARG A 333 24.63 2.71 -4.28
C ARG A 333 25.84 3.56 -4.64
N LEU A 334 26.66 3.88 -3.64
CA LEU A 334 27.67 4.93 -3.70
C LEU A 334 28.99 4.44 -3.10
N MET A 335 30.09 4.60 -3.84
CA MET A 335 31.36 3.97 -3.49
C MET A 335 32.23 4.77 -2.53
N GLN A 336 31.84 6.01 -2.27
CA GLN A 336 32.59 7.01 -1.50
C GLN A 336 31.77 7.56 -0.34
N ASP A 337 32.47 8.07 0.66
CA ASP A 337 31.92 8.95 1.69
C ASP A 337 31.65 10.35 1.11
N ASP A 338 30.67 11.06 1.67
CA ASP A 338 30.33 12.45 1.29
C ASP A 338 30.91 13.51 2.25
N ASN A 339 31.86 13.13 3.09
CA ASN A 339 32.54 13.97 4.06
C ASN A 339 31.57 14.62 5.07
N ARG A 340 30.63 13.82 5.59
CA ARG A 340 29.74 14.20 6.70
C ARG A 340 30.02 13.46 8.00
N GLY A 341 31.09 12.66 8.04
CA GLY A 341 31.60 12.01 9.25
C GLY A 341 31.29 10.52 9.36
N LEU A 342 30.59 9.92 8.39
CA LEU A 342 30.29 8.48 8.39
C LEU A 342 31.53 7.63 8.04
N GLY A 343 32.41 8.12 7.15
CA GLY A 343 33.68 7.48 6.82
C GLY A 343 33.55 6.27 5.89
N GLN A 344 32.39 6.10 5.23
CA GLN A 344 32.14 5.02 4.26
C GLN A 344 31.11 5.44 3.21
N GLY A 345 31.12 4.74 2.06
CA GLY A 345 30.04 4.83 1.07
C GLY A 345 28.90 3.86 1.35
N LEU A 346 27.77 4.04 0.67
CA LEU A 346 26.61 3.14 0.72
C LEU A 346 26.84 1.92 -0.18
N LYS A 347 27.37 0.83 0.39
CA LYS A 347 27.75 -0.41 -0.33
C LYS A 347 27.05 -1.66 0.21
N ASP A 348 26.17 -1.52 1.18
CA ASP A 348 25.47 -2.57 1.90
C ASP A 348 24.02 -2.77 1.41
N ASN A 349 23.70 -2.30 0.19
CA ASN A 349 22.39 -2.50 -0.43
C ASN A 349 21.96 -3.98 -0.36
N LYS A 350 20.68 -4.19 -0.09
CA LYS A 350 20.02 -5.49 -0.10
C LYS A 350 18.90 -5.47 -1.13
N ILE A 351 18.35 -6.64 -1.42
CA ILE A 351 17.12 -6.71 -2.20
C ILE A 351 16.00 -6.10 -1.35
N THR A 352 15.39 -5.01 -1.84
CA THR A 352 14.40 -4.23 -1.08
C THR A 352 13.12 -4.06 -1.89
N CYS A 353 11.98 -4.33 -1.26
CA CYS A 353 10.67 -4.16 -1.88
C CYS A 353 10.09 -2.79 -1.50
N ASN A 354 10.04 -1.87 -2.47
CA ASN A 354 9.35 -0.59 -2.31
C ASN A 354 7.87 -0.77 -2.67
N ARG A 355 6.95 -0.38 -1.79
CA ARG A 355 5.50 -0.54 -1.98
C ARG A 355 4.80 0.81 -2.08
N PHE A 356 3.84 0.89 -2.99
CA PHE A 356 3.13 2.13 -3.31
C PHE A 356 1.65 1.88 -3.62
N ARG A 357 0.86 2.94 -3.53
CA ARG A 357 -0.48 2.99 -4.14
C ARG A 357 -0.57 4.20 -5.06
N LEU A 358 -1.11 4.01 -6.26
CA LEU A 358 -1.39 5.10 -7.19
C LEU A 358 -2.89 5.35 -7.23
N LEU A 359 -3.30 6.55 -6.85
CA LEU A 359 -4.70 6.97 -6.76
C LEU A 359 -4.94 8.17 -7.67
N LEU A 360 -5.92 8.04 -8.58
CA LEU A 360 -6.37 9.10 -9.47
C LEU A 360 -7.76 9.58 -9.05
N GLU A 361 -7.87 10.85 -8.69
CA GLU A 361 -9.09 11.46 -8.19
C GLU A 361 -9.53 12.62 -9.07
N ARG A 362 -10.85 12.84 -9.12
CA ARG A 362 -11.46 13.99 -9.80
C ARG A 362 -11.68 15.11 -8.79
N ARG A 363 -11.47 16.35 -9.21
CA ARG A 363 -11.76 17.56 -8.45
C ARG A 363 -13.09 18.16 -8.90
N THR A 364 -13.90 18.64 -7.97
CA THR A 364 -15.18 19.31 -8.26
C THR A 364 -14.94 20.76 -8.71
N MET A 365 -15.52 21.13 -9.85
CA MET A 365 -15.48 22.49 -10.40
C MET A 365 -16.06 23.51 -9.39
N GLY A 366 -15.36 24.63 -9.18
CA GLY A 366 -15.76 25.70 -8.25
C GLY A 366 -15.06 25.68 -6.89
N SER A 367 -14.33 24.61 -6.56
CA SER A 367 -13.31 24.63 -5.49
C SER A 367 -11.98 25.12 -6.08
N GLU A 368 -11.97 26.37 -6.55
CA GLU A 368 -10.69 27.07 -6.73
C GLU A 368 -10.02 27.11 -5.36
N VAL A 369 -8.99 26.28 -5.19
CA VAL A 369 -8.09 26.46 -4.06
C VAL A 369 -7.45 27.81 -4.33
N GLN A 370 -7.85 28.82 -3.56
CA GLN A 370 -7.08 30.04 -3.49
C GLN A 370 -5.65 29.62 -3.18
N ASP A 371 -4.72 29.95 -4.09
CA ASP A 371 -3.27 29.67 -4.03
C ASP A 371 -2.57 30.26 -2.77
N ASP A 372 -3.35 30.77 -1.81
CA ASP A 372 -2.89 31.45 -0.59
C ASP A 372 -2.82 30.50 0.62
N HIS A 373 -3.14 29.22 0.48
CA HIS A 373 -3.03 28.25 1.56
C HIS A 373 -1.62 27.62 1.63
N SER A 374 -0.97 27.79 2.78
CA SER A 374 0.32 27.19 3.13
C SER A 374 0.27 25.67 3.33
N THR A 375 -0.92 25.07 3.28
CA THR A 375 -1.20 23.65 3.52
C THR A 375 -2.23 23.12 2.53
N SER A 376 -2.18 21.82 2.28
CA SER A 376 -3.16 21.11 1.46
C SER A 376 -3.58 19.82 2.14
N TYR A 377 -4.74 19.28 1.79
CA TYR A 377 -5.34 18.12 2.46
C TYR A 377 -5.60 16.97 1.48
N PRO A 378 -5.32 15.71 1.86
CA PRO A 378 -5.78 14.54 1.12
C PRO A 378 -7.30 14.40 1.15
N SER A 379 -7.90 13.62 0.24
CA SER A 379 -9.29 13.18 0.39
C SER A 379 -9.42 12.11 1.49
N LEU A 380 -10.66 11.80 1.91
CA LEU A 380 -10.92 10.64 2.77
C LEU A 380 -10.47 9.32 2.11
N LEU A 381 -10.69 9.16 0.80
CA LEU A 381 -10.24 7.99 0.05
C LEU A 381 -8.71 7.86 0.06
N SER A 382 -8.00 8.96 -0.13
CA SER A 382 -6.54 9.04 -0.07
C SER A 382 -6.02 8.68 1.33
N HIS A 383 -6.65 9.17 2.39
CA HIS A 383 -6.31 8.78 3.76
C HIS A 383 -6.49 7.28 4.00
N LEU A 384 -7.61 6.70 3.56
CA LEU A 384 -7.88 5.26 3.69
C LEU A 384 -6.93 4.41 2.83
N THR A 385 -6.63 4.85 1.61
CA THR A 385 -5.66 4.20 0.71
C THR A 385 -4.28 4.13 1.37
N SER A 386 -3.85 5.23 1.98
CA SER A 386 -2.60 5.29 2.74
C SER A 386 -2.59 4.35 3.94
N MET A 387 -3.70 4.26 4.69
CA MET A 387 -3.82 3.36 5.84
C MET A 387 -3.84 1.88 5.43
N TYR A 388 -4.51 1.54 4.33
CA TYR A 388 -4.51 0.17 3.82
C TYR A 388 -3.10 -0.31 3.42
N LEU A 389 -2.27 0.62 2.91
CA LEU A 389 -0.88 0.37 2.54
C LEU A 389 0.03 0.25 3.76
N ASN A 390 -0.06 1.18 4.71
CA ASN A 390 0.86 1.30 5.85
C ASN A 390 0.46 0.42 7.06
N THR A 391 -0.78 -0.05 7.09
CA THR A 391 -1.29 -0.91 8.17
C THR A 391 -2.01 -2.12 7.53
N PRO A 392 -1.25 -3.06 6.93
CA PRO A 392 -1.82 -4.19 6.22
C PRO A 392 -2.56 -5.15 7.16
N LEU A 393 -3.52 -5.90 6.61
CA LEU A 393 -4.12 -7.02 7.33
C LEU A 393 -3.04 -8.06 7.68
N LEU A 394 -3.14 -8.64 8.87
CA LEU A 394 -2.28 -9.74 9.27
C LEU A 394 -3.00 -11.07 9.04
N ALA A 395 -2.36 -11.99 8.33
CA ALA A 395 -2.82 -13.37 8.21
C ALA A 395 -1.93 -14.26 9.06
N LEU A 396 -2.55 -14.99 9.99
CA LEU A 396 -1.90 -15.78 11.03
C LEU A 396 -2.35 -17.24 10.90
N PRO A 397 -1.65 -18.06 10.09
CA PRO A 397 -1.91 -19.50 10.03
C PRO A 397 -1.70 -20.13 11.41
N VAL A 398 -2.69 -20.88 11.89
CA VAL A 398 -2.61 -21.56 13.19
C VAL A 398 -1.58 -22.69 13.09
N ALA A 399 -0.59 -22.65 13.99
CA ALA A 399 0.52 -23.60 14.00
C ALA A 399 0.09 -25.00 14.45
N THR A 400 -0.77 -25.08 15.48
CA THR A 400 -1.29 -26.34 16.00
C THR A 400 -2.33 -26.95 15.06
N ARG A 401 -2.18 -28.24 14.76
CA ARG A 401 -3.12 -29.01 13.93
C ARG A 401 -4.28 -29.60 14.72
N GLN A 402 -4.21 -29.59 16.05
CA GLN A 402 -5.30 -30.03 16.90
C GLN A 402 -6.44 -29.00 16.85
N LEU A 403 -7.69 -29.49 16.85
CA LEU A 403 -8.86 -28.62 17.01
C LEU A 403 -8.66 -27.78 18.29
N PRO A 404 -8.57 -26.44 18.17
CA PRO A 404 -8.40 -25.59 19.34
C PRO A 404 -9.61 -25.78 20.26
N GLY A 405 -9.38 -25.80 21.58
CA GLY A 405 -10.35 -26.07 22.66
C GLY A 405 -11.76 -25.48 22.45
N PRO A 406 -12.21 -24.43 23.16
CA PRO A 406 -13.40 -23.72 22.69
C PRO A 406 -13.14 -23.24 21.24
N ALA A 407 -14.13 -23.41 20.35
CA ALA A 407 -14.01 -23.09 18.94
C ALA A 407 -13.42 -21.68 18.75
N LEU A 408 -12.42 -21.53 17.88
CA LEU A 408 -11.89 -20.21 17.49
C LEU A 408 -13.04 -19.38 16.94
N ARG A 409 -13.24 -18.18 17.48
CA ARG A 409 -14.28 -17.26 17.03
C ARG A 409 -13.71 -15.94 16.58
N SER A 410 -14.46 -15.27 15.70
CA SER A 410 -14.22 -13.88 15.35
C SER A 410 -14.35 -13.00 16.59
N PHE A 411 -13.58 -11.91 16.57
CA PHE A 411 -13.55 -10.93 17.64
C PHE A 411 -13.98 -9.57 17.08
N HIS A 412 -15.05 -9.02 17.66
CA HIS A 412 -15.65 -7.75 17.25
C HIS A 412 -15.56 -6.77 18.43
N PRO A 413 -14.41 -6.07 18.61
CA PRO A 413 -14.22 -5.22 19.79
C PRO A 413 -15.02 -3.93 19.75
N LEU A 414 -15.40 -3.44 18.57
CA LEU A 414 -16.12 -2.18 18.42
C LEU A 414 -17.59 -2.44 18.12
N ALA A 415 -18.48 -1.76 18.84
CA ALA A 415 -19.92 -1.75 18.56
C ALA A 415 -20.27 -0.88 17.33
N SER A 416 -19.39 0.06 16.96
CA SER A 416 -19.47 0.85 15.74
C SER A 416 -18.07 1.25 15.25
N THR A 417 -17.90 1.47 13.95
CA THR A 417 -16.63 1.96 13.39
C THR A 417 -16.41 3.42 13.77
N LEU A 418 -15.15 3.85 13.89
CA LEU A 418 -14.85 5.27 14.09
C LEU A 418 -15.29 6.08 12.84
N PRO A 419 -15.54 7.39 12.96
CA PRO A 419 -15.71 8.24 11.79
C PRO A 419 -14.48 8.21 10.88
N CYS A 420 -14.66 8.33 9.57
CA CYS A 420 -13.58 8.18 8.59
C CYS A 420 -12.46 9.23 8.71
N ASP A 421 -12.75 10.39 9.29
CA ASP A 421 -11.77 11.44 9.56
C ASP A 421 -11.04 11.21 10.89
N PHE A 422 -11.34 10.17 11.66
CA PHE A 422 -10.60 9.80 12.85
C PHE A 422 -9.65 8.64 12.58
N HIS A 423 -8.45 8.77 13.15
CA HIS A 423 -7.45 7.72 13.16
C HIS A 423 -7.05 7.37 14.58
N LEU A 424 -7.07 6.07 14.89
CA LEU A 424 -6.59 5.53 16.15
C LEU A 424 -5.08 5.38 16.09
N VAL A 425 -4.35 6.41 16.53
CA VAL A 425 -2.89 6.41 16.52
C VAL A 425 -2.34 5.38 17.52
N ASN A 426 -2.99 5.25 18.67
CA ASN A 426 -2.60 4.27 19.67
C ASN A 426 -3.75 3.92 20.62
N LEU A 427 -3.86 2.63 20.97
CA LEU A 427 -4.65 2.13 22.08
C LEU A 427 -3.82 1.08 22.81
N ARG A 428 -3.48 1.34 24.07
CA ARG A 428 -2.68 0.39 24.87
C ARG A 428 -3.05 0.47 26.35
N THR A 429 -2.93 -0.65 27.05
CA THR A 429 -3.04 -0.67 28.52
C THR A 429 -1.84 0.05 29.14
N LEU A 430 -2.07 0.73 30.26
CA LEU A 430 -1.02 1.28 31.10
C LEU A 430 -0.47 0.19 32.03
N SER A 431 0.79 0.32 32.44
CA SER A 431 1.40 -0.63 33.37
C SER A 431 0.78 -0.49 34.76
N ALA A 432 0.45 -1.63 35.38
CA ALA A 432 0.22 -1.72 36.82
C ALA A 432 1.51 -2.17 37.54
N GLU A 433 1.54 -2.05 38.87
CA GLU A 433 2.70 -2.43 39.69
C GLU A 433 3.05 -3.94 39.61
N ASP A 434 2.07 -4.80 39.27
CA ASP A 434 2.20 -6.27 39.38
C ASP A 434 2.37 -7.04 38.06
N ASN A 435 2.95 -6.45 37.00
CA ASN A 435 3.06 -7.06 35.65
C ASN A 435 1.73 -7.50 34.99
N MET A 436 0.60 -7.20 35.62
CA MET A 436 -0.73 -7.41 35.06
C MET A 436 -1.18 -6.17 34.27
N PRO A 437 -2.01 -6.33 33.21
CA PRO A 437 -2.59 -5.20 32.51
C PRO A 437 -3.42 -4.35 33.48
N SER A 438 -3.16 -3.04 33.52
CA SER A 438 -4.03 -2.13 34.26
C SER A 438 -5.40 -2.05 33.58
N ALA A 439 -6.43 -1.79 34.38
CA ALA A 439 -7.73 -1.36 33.88
C ALA A 439 -7.68 0.05 33.25
N ASP A 440 -6.55 0.77 33.41
CA ASP A 440 -6.33 2.02 32.72
C ASP A 440 -5.69 1.81 31.35
N ALA A 441 -6.18 2.53 30.35
CA ALA A 441 -5.65 2.52 28.99
C ALA A 441 -5.29 3.93 28.51
N ALA A 442 -4.31 4.02 27.63
CA ALA A 442 -4.01 5.21 26.85
C ALA A 442 -4.70 5.11 25.49
N LEU A 443 -5.40 6.18 25.12
CA LEU A 443 -6.02 6.37 23.81
C LEU A 443 -5.41 7.62 23.17
N ILE A 444 -4.85 7.48 21.97
CA ILE A 444 -4.36 8.61 21.16
C ILE A 444 -5.18 8.64 19.87
N LEU A 445 -5.89 9.74 19.65
CA LEU A 445 -6.70 9.97 18.46
C LEU A 445 -6.13 11.13 17.65
N HIS A 446 -6.18 11.00 16.33
CA HIS A 446 -5.93 12.08 15.39
C HIS A 446 -7.18 12.29 14.54
N ARG A 447 -7.75 13.50 14.55
CA ARG A 447 -8.75 13.87 13.55
C ARG A 447 -8.06 14.46 12.32
N LYS A 448 -8.08 13.73 11.22
CA LYS A 448 -7.47 14.11 9.94
C LYS A 448 -8.27 15.22 9.26
N GLY A 449 -7.58 16.25 8.79
CA GLY A 449 -8.13 17.20 7.81
C GLY A 449 -8.23 16.56 6.42
N PHE A 450 -9.28 16.89 5.67
CA PHE A 450 -9.48 16.37 4.32
C PHE A 450 -10.05 17.42 3.36
N ASP A 451 -9.73 17.27 2.07
CA ASP A 451 -10.18 18.17 0.99
C ASP A 451 -11.55 17.71 0.45
N CYS A 452 -12.59 18.51 0.72
CA CYS A 452 -13.95 18.29 0.23
C CYS A 452 -14.13 18.58 -1.26
N GLY A 453 -13.14 19.19 -1.92
CA GLY A 453 -13.15 19.47 -3.35
C GLY A 453 -12.80 18.27 -4.23
N LEU A 454 -12.61 17.09 -3.64
CA LEU A 454 -12.37 15.83 -4.36
C LEU A 454 -13.64 14.99 -4.35
N GLU A 455 -13.93 14.38 -5.50
CA GLU A 455 -15.12 13.58 -5.69
C GLU A 455 -15.14 12.36 -4.76
N ALA A 456 -16.21 12.26 -3.95
CA ALA A 456 -16.49 11.13 -3.06
C ALA A 456 -17.73 10.33 -3.54
N LYS A 457 -17.91 10.17 -4.85
CA LYS A 457 -19.03 9.41 -5.44
C LYS A 457 -18.62 7.97 -5.73
N ASN A 458 -19.58 7.05 -5.59
CA ASN A 458 -19.42 5.64 -5.96
C ASN A 458 -18.21 4.94 -5.32
N LEU A 459 -17.84 5.34 -4.10
CA LEU A 459 -16.65 4.83 -3.43
C LEU A 459 -16.72 3.31 -3.16
N GLY A 460 -17.91 2.69 -3.19
CA GLY A 460 -18.07 1.26 -2.92
C GLY A 460 -17.91 0.88 -1.44
N PHE A 461 -17.83 1.86 -0.54
CA PHE A 461 -17.88 1.71 0.91
C PHE A 461 -18.58 2.91 1.56
N ASN A 462 -19.13 2.70 2.76
CA ASN A 462 -19.74 3.76 3.54
C ASN A 462 -18.66 4.49 4.34
N CYS A 463 -18.64 5.80 4.22
CA CYS A 463 -17.67 6.64 4.90
C CYS A 463 -18.34 7.89 5.42
N THR A 464 -18.53 7.97 6.73
CA THR A 464 -19.22 9.07 7.39
C THR A 464 -18.27 9.79 8.33
N THR A 465 -18.42 11.11 8.38
CA THR A 465 -17.76 11.96 9.38
C THR A 465 -18.78 12.35 10.45
N SER A 466 -18.29 12.73 11.62
CA SER A 466 -19.13 13.08 12.79
C SER A 466 -18.97 14.53 13.22
N GLN A 467 -18.45 15.39 12.33
CA GLN A 467 -18.10 16.77 12.65
C GLN A 467 -17.18 16.88 13.87
N GLY A 468 -16.24 15.93 14.02
CA GLY A 468 -15.28 15.94 15.12
C GLY A 468 -15.74 15.27 16.41
N LYS A 469 -16.96 14.72 16.47
CA LYS A 469 -17.47 14.07 17.68
C LYS A 469 -17.26 12.55 17.69
N VAL A 470 -16.73 11.99 18.78
CA VAL A 470 -16.66 10.54 19.01
C VAL A 470 -17.21 10.22 20.39
N SER A 471 -18.15 9.28 20.50
CA SER A 471 -18.68 8.83 21.78
C SER A 471 -18.01 7.52 22.18
N LEU A 472 -17.15 7.53 23.21
CA LEU A 472 -16.42 6.34 23.63
C LEU A 472 -17.23 5.41 24.52
N GLY A 473 -18.22 5.93 25.26
CA GLY A 473 -18.99 5.16 26.24
C GLY A 473 -19.73 3.96 25.64
N SER A 474 -20.08 4.01 24.34
CA SER A 474 -20.71 2.93 23.61
C SER A 474 -19.83 2.36 22.49
N LEU A 475 -18.55 2.73 22.44
CA LEU A 475 -17.68 2.37 21.32
C LEU A 475 -17.23 0.90 21.41
N PHE A 476 -16.86 0.44 22.61
CA PHE A 476 -16.35 -0.91 22.82
C PHE A 476 -17.49 -1.88 23.19
N TYR A 477 -17.44 -3.07 22.61
CA TYR A 477 -18.36 -4.14 22.97
C TYR A 477 -17.92 -4.79 24.27
N HIS A 478 -18.82 -4.88 25.26
CA HIS A 478 -18.58 -5.47 26.58
C HIS A 478 -17.44 -4.84 27.41
N LEU A 479 -17.10 -3.57 27.15
CA LEU A 479 -16.14 -2.82 27.94
C LEU A 479 -16.72 -1.43 28.20
N ASP A 480 -16.99 -1.10 29.46
CA ASP A 480 -17.50 0.21 29.84
C ASP A 480 -16.33 1.18 30.04
N VAL A 481 -16.50 2.42 29.56
CA VAL A 481 -15.54 3.50 29.81
C VAL A 481 -15.99 4.27 31.04
N GLY A 482 -15.35 3.98 32.19
CA GLY A 482 -15.71 4.56 33.48
C GLY A 482 -15.36 6.04 33.61
N PHE A 483 -14.17 6.44 33.16
CA PHE A 483 -13.81 7.85 33.04
C PHE A 483 -12.86 8.10 31.86
N LEU A 484 -12.82 9.36 31.46
CA LEU A 484 -11.88 9.91 30.48
C LEU A 484 -11.13 11.10 31.09
N GLN A 485 -9.80 11.10 30.97
CA GLN A 485 -8.95 12.20 31.41
C GLN A 485 -8.01 12.63 30.27
N PRO A 486 -8.15 13.87 29.75
CA PRO A 486 -7.20 14.43 28.80
C PRO A 486 -5.80 14.58 29.41
N THR A 487 -4.77 14.25 28.63
CA THR A 487 -3.37 14.35 29.05
C THR A 487 -2.50 14.97 27.96
N SER A 488 -1.25 15.31 28.29
CA SER A 488 -0.21 15.56 27.29
C SER A 488 -0.08 14.38 26.33
N LEU A 489 0.50 14.60 25.15
CA LEU A 489 0.70 13.54 24.14
C LEU A 489 1.49 12.34 24.69
N THR A 490 2.37 12.58 25.65
CA THR A 490 3.22 11.58 26.33
C THR A 490 2.55 10.92 27.54
N LEU A 491 1.31 11.28 27.89
CA LEU A 491 0.58 10.85 29.10
C LEU A 491 1.19 11.28 30.44
N LEU A 492 2.26 12.07 30.43
CA LEU A 492 2.99 12.46 31.64
C LEU A 492 2.26 13.51 32.48
N TYR A 493 1.44 14.35 31.85
CA TYR A 493 0.76 15.45 32.52
C TYR A 493 -0.75 15.39 32.27
N PRO A 494 -1.59 15.33 33.32
CA PRO A 494 -3.01 15.52 33.16
C PRO A 494 -3.30 16.97 32.78
N LEU A 495 -4.15 17.18 31.78
CA LEU A 495 -4.57 18.51 31.33
C LEU A 495 -5.88 18.96 31.99
N ALA A 496 -6.66 17.99 32.49
CA ALA A 496 -7.89 18.23 33.24
C ALA A 496 -8.12 17.12 34.27
N SER A 497 -9.06 17.34 35.18
CA SER A 497 -9.57 16.30 36.07
C SER A 497 -10.31 15.23 35.27
N PRO A 498 -10.36 13.97 35.75
CA PRO A 498 -11.16 12.91 35.12
C PRO A 498 -12.63 13.33 34.99
N SER A 499 -13.23 13.00 33.85
CA SER A 499 -14.63 13.26 33.53
C SER A 499 -15.39 11.95 33.34
N ASN A 500 -16.64 11.91 33.79
CA ASN A 500 -17.57 10.81 33.49
C ASN A 500 -18.18 10.95 32.09
N SER A 501 -18.03 12.13 31.44
CA SER A 501 -18.41 12.28 30.04
C SER A 501 -17.35 11.61 29.17
N THR A 502 -17.81 10.74 28.27
CA THR A 502 -16.99 9.93 27.36
C THR A 502 -17.07 10.43 25.92
N ASP A 503 -17.69 11.58 25.70
CA ASP A 503 -17.74 12.25 24.40
C ASP A 503 -16.44 13.06 24.20
N ILE A 504 -15.77 12.80 23.07
CA ILE A 504 -14.61 13.53 22.60
C ILE A 504 -15.05 14.44 21.45
N TYR A 505 -14.55 15.67 21.46
CA TYR A 505 -14.57 16.57 20.32
C TYR A 505 -13.14 16.94 19.94
N LEU A 506 -12.79 16.83 18.66
CA LEU A 506 -11.50 17.27 18.12
C LEU A 506 -11.69 18.14 16.89
N ASP A 507 -10.88 19.17 16.76
CA ASP A 507 -10.81 19.99 15.54
C ASP A 507 -9.98 19.29 14.45
N PRO A 508 -10.16 19.64 13.16
CA PRO A 508 -9.37 19.04 12.08
C PRO A 508 -7.87 19.28 12.30
N MET A 509 -7.07 18.23 12.08
CA MET A 509 -5.62 18.15 12.32
C MET A 509 -5.20 18.09 13.79
N GLU A 510 -6.13 17.94 14.73
CA GLU A 510 -5.78 17.80 16.14
C GLU A 510 -5.40 16.35 16.50
N ILE A 511 -4.33 16.21 17.31
CA ILE A 511 -3.98 14.96 17.99
C ILE A 511 -4.20 15.17 19.49
N ALA A 512 -5.02 14.30 20.09
CA ALA A 512 -5.29 14.33 21.52
C ALA A 512 -5.05 12.97 22.15
N THR A 513 -4.62 13.01 23.41
CA THR A 513 -4.33 11.83 24.20
C THR A 513 -5.20 11.82 25.45
N PHE A 514 -5.76 10.66 25.75
CA PHE A 514 -6.67 10.43 26.86
C PHE A 514 -6.22 9.21 27.67
N ARG A 515 -6.28 9.32 28.99
CA ARG A 515 -6.30 8.18 29.91
C ARG A 515 -7.74 7.75 30.12
N LEU A 516 -8.03 6.49 29.84
CA LEU A 516 -9.31 5.84 30.04
C LEU A 516 -9.23 4.90 31.23
N ARG A 517 -10.34 4.73 31.95
CA ARG A 517 -10.56 3.56 32.82
C ARG A 517 -11.57 2.64 32.16
N LEU A 518 -11.17 1.41 31.88
CA LEU A 518 -12.03 0.35 31.38
C LEU A 518 -12.57 -0.46 32.56
N GLY A 519 -13.84 -0.85 32.52
CA GLY A 519 -14.53 -1.57 33.59
C GLY A 519 -15.59 -2.51 33.07
#